data_AF-A0A3T0KT26-F1
#
_entry.id   AF-A0A3T0KT26-F1
#
_cell.length_a   1.000
_cell.length_b   1.000
_cell.length_c   1.000
_cell.angle_alpha   90.00
_cell.angle_beta   90.00
_cell.angle_gamma   90.00
#
_symmetry.space_group_name_H-M   'P 1'
#
loop_
_entity.id
_entity.type
_entity.pdbx_description
1 polymer ?
#
loop_
_entity_poly.entity_id
_entity_poly.type
_entity_poly.pdbx_seq_one_letter_code
_entity_poly.pdbx_strand_id
1 'polypeptide(L)'
;MLDNVIDLNNIPVLQAKLTNLKYRAIGLGTFWHHLLALKGIQWDSEKAVDYADKLYEKIAYLTIKASNELAIEKGEYPVFEGSDWHTGSYFERRNYGKQDDTERFVTNEQWNELINSVKENGMRNGYLIAVAPNGSTSVIVMEVHQLILFIDNYISKKRKIIRFL
;
A
#
# COMPACT_ATOMS: atom_id res chain seq x y z
N MET A 1 11.54 2.49 8.88
CA MET A 1 11.62 3.95 9.13
C MET A 1 10.30 4.53 9.64
N LEU A 2 9.19 4.42 8.89
CA LEU A 2 7.89 4.99 9.30
C LEU A 2 7.38 4.45 10.65
N ASP A 3 7.59 3.16 10.94
CA ASP A 3 7.21 2.59 12.24
C ASP A 3 7.90 3.28 13.43
N ASN A 4 9.16 3.70 13.27
CA ASN A 4 9.89 4.37 14.35
C ASN A 4 9.31 5.77 14.64
N VAL A 5 8.69 6.43 13.66
CA VAL A 5 8.06 7.74 13.84
C VAL A 5 6.90 7.65 14.82
N ILE A 6 6.22 6.50 14.91
CA ILE A 6 5.12 6.29 15.88
C ILE A 6 5.62 6.43 17.32
N ASP A 7 6.82 5.91 17.59
CA ASP A 7 7.39 5.90 18.94
C ASP A 7 8.11 7.22 19.27
N LEU A 8 8.69 7.89 18.26
CA LEU A 8 9.41 9.16 18.44
C LEU A 8 8.49 10.37 18.51
N ASN A 9 7.29 10.30 17.92
CA ASN A 9 6.42 11.46 17.80
C ASN A 9 5.66 11.74 19.11
N ASN A 10 5.71 12.99 19.58
CA ASN A 10 4.97 13.39 20.77
C ASN A 10 3.60 13.95 20.39
N ILE A 11 2.56 13.12 20.54
CA ILE A 11 1.19 13.49 20.21
C ILE A 11 0.50 14.09 21.46
N PRO A 12 0.12 15.38 21.45
CA PRO A 12 -0.45 16.04 22.63
C PRO A 12 -1.87 15.57 22.95
N VAL A 13 -2.60 15.04 21.96
CA VAL A 13 -3.96 14.53 22.13
C VAL A 13 -3.92 13.06 22.54
N LEU A 14 -4.39 12.75 23.75
CA LEU A 14 -4.33 11.41 24.33
C LEU A 14 -5.02 10.35 23.44
N GLN A 15 -6.20 10.67 22.91
CA GLN A 15 -6.97 9.77 22.04
C GLN A 15 -6.20 9.40 20.77
N ALA A 16 -5.50 10.38 20.18
CA ALA A 16 -4.67 10.16 19.01
C ALA A 16 -3.44 9.31 19.35
N LYS A 17 -2.80 9.53 20.51
CA LYS A 17 -1.69 8.69 20.99
C LYS A 17 -2.12 7.23 21.19
N LEU A 18 -3.24 7.01 21.85
CA LEU A 18 -3.78 5.66 22.09
C LEU A 18 -4.10 4.96 20.77
N THR A 19 -4.75 5.65 19.84
CA THR A 19 -5.09 5.10 18.52
C THR A 19 -3.83 4.78 17.71
N ASN A 20 -2.83 5.66 17.74
CA ASN A 20 -1.57 5.46 17.03
C ASN A 20 -0.81 4.23 17.55
N LEU A 21 -0.72 4.06 18.87
CA LEU A 21 -0.09 2.88 19.46
C LEU A 21 -0.90 1.59 19.23
N LYS A 22 -2.23 1.69 19.22
CA LYS A 22 -3.13 0.54 19.01
C LYS A 22 -3.02 -0.04 17.60
N TYR A 23 -3.04 0.80 16.57
CA TYR A 23 -3.06 0.33 15.17
C TYR A 23 -1.71 0.44 14.47
N ARG A 24 -0.79 1.24 15.01
CA ARG A 24 0.52 1.54 14.40
C ARG A 24 0.40 1.90 12.92
N ALA A 25 -0.55 2.75 12.60
CA ALA A 25 -0.89 3.09 11.21
C ALA A 25 0.26 3.88 10.55
N ILE A 26 0.68 3.45 9.36
CA ILE A 26 1.61 4.17 8.51
C ILE A 26 0.96 4.45 7.15
N GLY A 27 1.48 5.46 6.46
CA GLY A 27 1.02 5.85 5.13
C GLY A 27 2.17 5.88 4.15
N LEU A 28 2.44 4.76 3.48
CA LEU A 28 3.36 4.73 2.35
C LEU A 28 2.66 5.35 1.13
N GLY A 29 3.12 6.53 0.74
CA GLY A 29 2.75 7.16 -0.52
C GLY A 29 3.61 6.68 -1.68
N THR A 30 3.10 6.82 -2.90
CA THR A 30 3.83 6.46 -4.13
C THR A 30 3.76 7.58 -5.15
N PHE A 31 4.71 7.59 -6.08
CA PHE A 31 4.73 8.39 -7.30
C PHE A 31 4.98 7.44 -8.47
N TRP A 32 4.20 7.53 -9.55
CA TRP A 32 4.30 6.57 -10.66
C TRP A 32 3.95 7.15 -12.03
N HIS A 33 3.49 8.40 -12.13
CA HIS A 33 3.10 9.00 -13.39
C HIS A 33 4.29 9.20 -14.34
N HIS A 34 5.45 9.57 -13.80
CA HIS A 34 6.68 9.70 -14.59
C HIS A 34 7.12 8.36 -15.20
N LEU A 35 6.87 7.24 -14.50
CA LEU A 35 7.15 5.90 -15.00
C LEU A 35 6.35 5.57 -16.27
N LEU A 36 5.10 6.04 -16.38
CA LEU A 36 4.31 5.86 -17.60
C LEU A 36 4.96 6.57 -18.80
N ALA A 37 5.47 7.79 -18.59
CA ALA A 37 6.16 8.55 -19.63
C ALA A 37 7.44 7.83 -20.08
N LEU A 38 8.25 7.34 -19.13
CA LEU A 38 9.45 6.55 -19.43
C LEU A 38 9.14 5.26 -20.20
N LYS A 39 7.99 4.65 -19.95
CA LYS A 39 7.53 3.44 -20.65
C LYS A 39 6.79 3.72 -21.96
N GLY A 40 6.57 5.00 -22.32
CA GLY A 40 5.78 5.39 -23.48
C GLY A 40 4.33 4.92 -23.40
N ILE A 41 3.77 4.76 -22.19
CA ILE A 41 2.38 4.34 -21.98
C ILE A 41 1.51 5.58 -21.84
N GLN A 42 0.48 5.68 -22.68
CA GLN A 42 -0.48 6.77 -22.60
C GLN A 42 -1.33 6.65 -21.32
N TRP A 43 -1.41 7.75 -20.56
CA TRP A 43 -2.09 7.82 -19.26
C TRP A 43 -3.56 7.35 -19.25
N ASP A 44 -4.36 7.72 -20.25
CA ASP A 44 -5.79 7.41 -20.37
C ASP A 44 -6.02 6.11 -21.19
N SER A 45 -5.07 5.19 -21.15
CA SER A 45 -5.17 3.89 -21.82
C SER A 45 -5.46 2.77 -20.84
N GLU A 46 -6.12 1.72 -21.32
CA GLU A 46 -6.33 0.48 -20.54
C GLU A 46 -5.00 -0.16 -20.14
N LYS A 47 -3.97 0.01 -20.99
CA LYS A 47 -2.59 -0.42 -20.69
C LYS A 47 -2.00 0.28 -19.46
N ALA A 48 -2.30 1.56 -19.23
CA ALA A 48 -1.86 2.25 -18.03
C ALA A 48 -2.55 1.70 -16.77
N VAL A 49 -3.84 1.38 -16.87
CA VAL A 49 -4.61 0.79 -15.77
C VAL A 49 -4.10 -0.61 -15.41
N ASP A 50 -3.89 -1.47 -16.41
CA ASP A 50 -3.35 -2.82 -16.20
C ASP A 50 -1.92 -2.78 -15.61
N TYR A 51 -1.08 -1.90 -16.16
CA TYR A 51 0.27 -1.72 -15.64
C TYR A 51 0.28 -1.22 -14.19
N ALA A 52 -0.61 -0.26 -13.87
CA ALA A 52 -0.77 0.20 -12.50
C ALA A 52 -1.23 -0.92 -11.57
N ASP A 53 -2.18 -1.77 -11.99
CA ASP A 53 -2.69 -2.89 -11.18
C ASP A 53 -1.56 -3.85 -10.78
N LYS A 54 -0.77 -4.28 -11.77
CA LYS A 54 0.40 -5.13 -11.56
C LYS A 54 1.45 -4.45 -10.66
N LEU A 55 1.72 -3.16 -10.89
CA LEU A 55 2.70 -2.39 -10.11
C LEU A 55 2.29 -2.23 -8.65
N TYR A 56 1.04 -1.83 -8.39
CA TYR A 56 0.54 -1.61 -7.03
C TYR A 56 0.42 -2.91 -6.25
N GLU A 57 0.15 -4.03 -6.92
CA GLU A 57 0.26 -5.35 -6.30
C GLU A 57 1.68 -5.62 -5.81
N LYS A 58 2.71 -5.34 -6.63
CA LYS A 58 4.10 -5.52 -6.21
C LYS A 58 4.46 -4.64 -5.02
N ILE A 59 4.00 -3.39 -5.03
CA ILE A 59 4.20 -2.45 -3.92
C ILE A 59 3.51 -2.97 -2.66
N ALA A 60 2.27 -3.45 -2.78
CA ALA A 60 1.53 -4.05 -1.67
C ALA A 60 2.26 -5.26 -1.09
N TYR A 61 2.71 -6.19 -1.94
CA TYR A 61 3.49 -7.36 -1.52
C TYR A 61 4.73 -6.97 -0.70
N LEU A 62 5.55 -6.06 -1.24
CA LEU A 62 6.78 -5.63 -0.57
C LEU A 62 6.50 -4.89 0.73
N THR A 63 5.43 -4.10 0.78
CA THR A 63 5.07 -3.33 1.98
C THR A 63 4.55 -4.25 3.08
N ILE A 64 3.72 -5.24 2.73
CA ILE A 64 3.21 -6.24 3.67
C ILE A 64 4.37 -7.09 4.19
N LYS A 65 5.26 -7.56 3.30
CA LYS A 65 6.45 -8.32 3.67
C LYS A 65 7.33 -7.56 4.65
N ALA A 66 7.63 -6.29 4.38
CA ALA A 66 8.44 -5.46 5.28
C ALA A 66 7.78 -5.26 6.65
N SER A 67 6.45 -5.12 6.71
CA SER A 67 5.74 -5.00 7.98
C SER A 67 5.67 -6.33 8.76
N ASN A 68 5.59 -7.46 8.06
CA ASN A 68 5.69 -8.79 8.67
C ASN A 68 7.11 -9.06 9.22
N GLU A 69 8.15 -8.70 8.47
CA GLU A 69 9.54 -8.78 8.95
C GLU A 69 9.76 -7.94 10.21
N LEU A 70 9.18 -6.73 10.27
CA LEU A 70 9.20 -5.90 11.47
C LEU A 70 8.40 -6.50 12.64
N ALA A 71 7.36 -7.29 12.36
CA ALA A 71 6.60 -7.99 13.39
C ALA A 71 7.43 -9.11 14.02
N ILE A 72 8.22 -9.83 13.21
CA ILE A 72 9.18 -10.83 13.68
C ILE A 72 10.23 -10.19 14.61
N GLU A 73 10.73 -9.01 14.25
CA GLU A 73 11.76 -8.30 15.04
C GLU A 73 11.21 -7.68 16.33
N LYS A 74 10.04 -7.03 16.27
CA LYS A 74 9.56 -6.12 17.33
C LYS A 74 8.21 -6.49 17.93
N GLY A 75 7.60 -7.58 17.45
CA GLY A 75 6.23 -7.97 17.76
C GLY A 75 5.18 -7.29 16.87
N GLU A 76 4.02 -7.90 16.81
CA GLU A 76 2.85 -7.41 16.08
C GLU A 76 2.19 -6.17 16.71
N TYR A 77 1.27 -5.52 15.99
CA TYR A 77 0.47 -4.45 16.57
C TYR A 77 -0.59 -4.99 17.55
N PRO A 78 -0.98 -4.22 18.59
CA PRO A 78 -1.80 -4.72 19.70
C PRO A 78 -3.16 -5.34 19.39
N VAL A 79 -3.74 -5.10 18.20
CA VAL A 79 -5.05 -5.63 17.80
C VAL A 79 -4.96 -6.43 16.51
N PHE A 80 -3.85 -7.14 16.32
CA PHE A 80 -3.67 -8.08 15.21
C PHE A 80 -4.64 -9.26 15.30
N GLU A 81 -4.77 -9.85 16.49
CA GLU A 81 -5.72 -10.92 16.75
C GLU A 81 -7.15 -10.53 16.35
N GLY A 82 -7.77 -11.35 15.52
CA GLY A 82 -9.12 -11.12 14.98
C GLY A 82 -9.21 -10.07 13.85
N SER A 83 -8.10 -9.48 13.42
CA SER A 83 -8.07 -8.55 12.28
C SER A 83 -8.25 -9.26 10.93
N ASP A 84 -8.50 -8.47 9.88
CA ASP A 84 -8.51 -8.97 8.49
C ASP A 84 -7.16 -9.58 8.06
N TRP A 85 -6.07 -9.16 8.70
CA TRP A 85 -4.74 -9.72 8.49
C TRP A 85 -4.62 -11.10 9.12
N HIS A 86 -5.11 -11.26 10.36
CA HIS A 86 -5.07 -12.53 11.08
C HIS A 86 -5.99 -13.58 10.44
N THR A 87 -7.23 -13.20 10.13
CA THR A 87 -8.21 -14.09 9.47
C THR A 87 -7.83 -14.44 8.03
N GLY A 88 -6.95 -13.65 7.41
CA GLY A 88 -6.59 -13.77 6.00
C GLY A 88 -7.63 -13.15 5.05
N SER A 89 -8.74 -12.62 5.56
CA SER A 89 -9.80 -12.00 4.75
C SER A 89 -9.29 -10.84 3.89
N TYR A 90 -8.24 -10.12 4.32
CA TYR A 90 -7.61 -9.09 3.50
C TYR A 90 -7.11 -9.63 2.16
N PHE A 91 -6.39 -10.77 2.18
CA PHE A 91 -5.82 -11.39 0.99
C PHE A 91 -6.90 -11.96 0.07
N GLU A 92 -7.95 -12.53 0.65
CA GLU A 92 -9.11 -13.05 -0.09
C GLU A 92 -9.86 -11.96 -0.84
N ARG A 93 -10.15 -10.83 -0.17
CA ARG A 93 -10.83 -9.68 -0.82
C ARG A 93 -10.05 -9.09 -1.99
N ARG A 94 -8.71 -9.18 -1.93
CA ARG A 94 -7.81 -8.68 -2.98
C ARG A 94 -7.47 -9.75 -4.02
N ASN A 95 -7.91 -11.01 -3.82
CA ASN A 95 -7.57 -12.17 -4.63
C ASN A 95 -6.05 -12.37 -4.79
N TYR A 96 -5.27 -12.11 -3.74
CA TYR A 96 -3.83 -12.38 -3.74
C TYR A 96 -3.58 -13.89 -3.56
N GLY A 97 -2.67 -14.46 -4.37
CA GLY A 97 -2.33 -15.89 -4.33
C GLY A 97 -3.26 -16.83 -5.13
N LYS A 98 -4.30 -16.28 -5.78
CA LYS A 98 -5.30 -17.04 -6.58
C LYS A 98 -5.55 -16.39 -7.95
N GLN A 99 -4.49 -15.87 -8.56
CA GLN A 99 -4.60 -15.17 -9.84
C GLN A 99 -4.26 -16.11 -10.98
N ASP A 100 -5.08 -16.09 -12.03
CA ASP A 100 -4.86 -16.87 -13.25
C ASP A 100 -3.90 -16.17 -14.23
N ASP A 101 -3.53 -14.92 -13.94
CA ASP A 101 -2.69 -14.07 -14.79
C ASP A 101 -1.20 -14.34 -14.56
N THR A 102 -0.49 -14.76 -15.61
CA THR A 102 0.94 -15.08 -15.58
C THR A 102 1.85 -13.87 -15.75
N GLU A 103 1.33 -12.69 -16.11
CA GLU A 103 2.12 -11.47 -16.35
C GLU A 103 2.35 -10.61 -15.09
N ARG A 104 2.05 -11.16 -13.91
CA ARG A 104 2.14 -10.47 -12.62
C ARG A 104 3.59 -10.42 -12.11
N PHE A 105 3.96 -9.34 -11.41
CA PHE A 105 5.31 -9.19 -10.82
C PHE A 105 5.54 -10.01 -9.54
N VAL A 106 4.48 -10.60 -9.00
CA VAL A 106 4.47 -11.43 -7.79
C VAL A 106 3.78 -12.73 -8.14
N THR A 107 4.39 -13.85 -7.78
CA THR A 107 3.80 -15.17 -8.05
C THR A 107 2.79 -15.55 -6.97
N ASN A 108 1.88 -16.46 -7.31
CA ASN A 108 0.94 -17.00 -6.32
C ASN A 108 1.67 -17.71 -5.17
N GLU A 109 2.80 -18.38 -5.45
CA GLU A 109 3.66 -19.01 -4.45
C GLU A 109 4.21 -17.99 -3.44
N GLN A 110 4.78 -16.87 -3.92
CA GLN A 110 5.26 -15.78 -3.07
C GLN A 110 4.15 -15.23 -2.17
N TRP A 111 2.94 -15.08 -2.72
CA TRP A 111 1.80 -14.66 -1.93
C TRP A 111 1.41 -15.67 -0.86
N ASN A 112 1.37 -16.97 -1.19
CA ASN A 112 1.02 -18.02 -0.24
C ASN A 112 2.06 -18.12 0.90
N GLU A 113 3.35 -18.00 0.60
CA GLU A 113 4.41 -17.91 1.60
C GLU A 113 4.20 -16.72 2.54
N LEU A 114 3.92 -15.54 1.97
CA LEU A 114 3.69 -14.34 2.76
C LEU A 114 2.43 -14.44 3.63
N ILE A 115 1.34 -15.02 3.10
CA ILE A 115 0.10 -15.25 3.87
C ILE A 115 0.38 -16.14 5.08
N ASN A 116 1.16 -17.21 4.90
CA ASN A 116 1.53 -18.10 6.00
C ASN A 116 2.42 -17.38 7.02
N SER A 117 3.43 -16.65 6.57
CA SER A 117 4.30 -15.87 7.46
C SER A 117 3.54 -14.79 8.24
N VAL A 118 2.53 -14.16 7.63
CA VAL A 118 1.67 -13.18 8.31
C VAL A 118 0.78 -13.83 9.36
N LYS A 119 0.27 -15.04 9.12
CA LYS A 119 -0.51 -15.79 10.12
C LYS A 119 0.35 -16.23 11.30
N GLU A 120 1.58 -16.65 11.04
CA GLU A 120 2.48 -17.15 12.08
C GLU A 120 3.14 -16.03 12.90
N ASN A 121 3.61 -14.98 12.22
CA ASN A 121 4.45 -13.95 12.84
C ASN A 121 3.76 -12.59 12.99
N GLY A 122 2.54 -12.45 12.47
CA GLY A 122 1.75 -11.23 12.59
C GLY A 122 2.21 -10.10 11.66
N MET A 123 1.72 -8.90 11.97
CA MET A 123 2.01 -7.66 11.23
C MET A 123 2.41 -6.56 12.21
N ARG A 124 3.37 -5.71 11.85
CA ARG A 124 3.78 -4.60 12.71
C ARG A 124 2.82 -3.41 12.64
N ASN A 125 2.20 -3.19 11.49
CA ASN A 125 1.37 -2.02 11.21
C ASN A 125 0.01 -2.47 10.67
N GLY A 126 -1.09 -1.96 11.24
CA GLY A 126 -2.45 -2.30 10.81
C GLY A 126 -2.87 -1.64 9.50
N TYR A 127 -2.29 -0.48 9.19
CA TYR A 127 -2.49 0.26 7.94
C TYR A 127 -1.12 0.59 7.34
N LEU A 128 -0.98 0.41 6.02
CA LEU A 128 0.31 0.39 5.34
C LEU A 128 0.45 1.47 4.25
N ILE A 129 -0.50 1.51 3.33
CA ILE A 129 -0.42 2.32 2.10
C ILE A 129 -1.47 3.42 2.19
N ALA A 130 -1.05 4.66 1.92
CA ALA A 130 -1.94 5.81 1.84
C ALA A 130 -1.40 6.77 0.79
N VAL A 131 -2.11 6.90 -0.34
CA VAL A 131 -1.72 7.80 -1.42
C VAL A 131 -2.34 9.17 -1.17
N ALA A 132 -1.54 10.07 -0.60
CA ALA A 132 -1.94 11.44 -0.29
C ALA A 132 -1.72 12.41 -1.48
N PRO A 133 -2.23 13.65 -1.40
CA PRO A 133 -1.79 14.75 -2.26
C PRO A 133 -0.35 15.12 -1.94
N ASN A 134 0.55 14.94 -2.91
CA ASN A 134 1.98 15.18 -2.71
C ASN A 134 2.35 16.55 -3.26
N GLY A 135 2.05 17.60 -2.49
CA GLY A 135 2.32 19.00 -2.82
C GLY A 135 3.82 19.33 -2.94
N SER A 136 4.37 19.92 -1.88
CA SER A 136 5.79 20.31 -1.82
C SER A 136 6.78 19.15 -1.99
N THR A 137 6.45 17.94 -1.51
CA THR A 137 7.36 16.78 -1.59
C THR A 137 7.64 16.34 -3.02
N SER A 138 6.67 16.47 -3.93
CA SER A 138 6.87 16.11 -5.34
C SER A 138 7.84 17.06 -6.04
N VAL A 139 7.83 18.34 -5.66
CA VAL A 139 8.76 19.37 -6.19
C VAL A 139 10.20 19.02 -5.84
N ILE A 140 10.44 18.54 -4.63
CA ILE A 140 11.80 18.15 -4.17
C ILE A 140 12.33 16.98 -4.98
N VAL A 141 11.48 15.99 -5.28
CA VAL A 141 11.86 14.79 -6.04
C VAL A 141 11.78 15.03 -7.57
N MET A 142 11.42 16.25 -7.99
CA MET A 142 11.20 16.63 -9.39
C MET A 142 10.21 15.68 -10.10
N GLU A 143 9.17 15.28 -9.37
CA GLU A 143 8.12 14.37 -9.81
C GLU A 143 6.80 15.13 -10.04
N VAL A 144 5.89 14.52 -10.82
CA VAL A 144 4.57 15.11 -11.07
C VAL A 144 3.67 14.93 -9.85
N HIS A 145 2.97 15.98 -9.43
CA HIS A 145 1.98 15.92 -8.36
C HIS A 145 0.87 14.90 -8.68
N GLN A 146 0.67 13.94 -7.78
CA GLN A 146 -0.31 12.85 -7.95
C GLN A 146 -1.74 13.35 -8.25
N LEU A 147 -2.13 14.52 -7.74
CA LEU A 147 -3.50 15.05 -7.85
C LEU A 147 -3.72 16.04 -9.00
N ILE A 148 -2.67 16.66 -9.54
CA ILE A 148 -2.82 17.66 -10.62
C ILE A 148 -3.36 17.02 -11.90
N LEU A 149 -3.00 15.77 -12.18
CA LEU A 149 -3.50 15.04 -13.37
C LEU A 149 -4.87 14.38 -13.16
N PHE A 150 -5.33 14.23 -11.91
CA PHE A 150 -6.66 13.68 -11.61
C PHE A 150 -7.78 14.70 -11.84
N ILE A 151 -7.53 15.99 -11.60
CA ILE A 151 -8.57 17.03 -11.63
C ILE A 151 -9.11 17.25 -13.05
N ASP A 152 -8.27 17.19 -14.08
CA ASP A 152 -8.71 17.46 -15.46
C ASP A 152 -9.42 16.29 -16.13
N ASN A 153 -9.07 15.03 -15.82
CA ASN A 153 -9.60 13.86 -16.53
C ASN A 153 -10.76 13.15 -15.80
N TYR A 154 -10.88 13.30 -14.48
CA TYR A 154 -11.93 12.63 -13.69
C TYR A 154 -13.33 13.22 -13.92
N ILE A 155 -13.43 14.51 -14.23
CA ILE A 155 -14.71 15.17 -14.59
C ILE A 155 -15.28 14.59 -15.90
N SER A 156 -14.41 14.07 -16.79
CA SER A 156 -14.80 13.61 -18.13
C SER A 156 -15.28 12.15 -18.18
N LYS A 157 -14.67 11.22 -17.42
CA LYS A 157 -14.79 9.77 -17.77
C LYS A 157 -15.37 8.80 -16.75
N LYS A 158 -15.68 9.15 -15.48
CA LYS A 158 -16.29 8.21 -14.49
C LYS A 158 -15.74 6.75 -14.56
N ARG A 159 -14.42 6.55 -14.67
CA ARG A 159 -13.81 5.21 -14.78
C ARG A 159 -13.23 4.72 -13.44
N LYS A 160 -13.32 3.40 -13.23
CA LYS A 160 -13.03 2.62 -12.02
C LYS A 160 -11.55 2.65 -11.59
N ILE A 161 -11.07 3.78 -11.05
CA ILE A 161 -9.74 3.85 -10.40
C ILE A 161 -9.82 3.45 -8.90
N ILE A 162 -11.01 3.20 -8.36
CA ILE A 162 -11.21 2.96 -6.91
C ILE A 162 -10.58 1.64 -6.42
N ARG A 163 -10.16 0.72 -7.30
CA ARG A 163 -9.52 -0.53 -6.87
C ARG A 163 -8.09 -0.35 -6.30
N PHE A 164 -7.50 0.83 -6.48
CA PHE A 164 -6.11 1.15 -6.11
C PHE A 164 -5.92 1.66 -4.67
N LEU A 165 -7.00 2.02 -3.99
CA LEU A 165 -7.01 2.42 -2.58
C LEU A 165 -7.64 1.31 -1.71
#